data_AF-A0A524C5G1-F1
#
_entry.id   AF-A0A524C5G1-F1
#
_cell.length_a   1.000
_cell.length_b   1.000
_cell.length_c   1.000
_cell.angle_alpha   90.00
_cell.angle_beta   90.00
_cell.angle_gamma   90.00
#
_symmetry.space_group_name_H-M   'P 1'
#
loop_
_entity.id
_entity.type
_entity.pdbx_description
1 polymer ?
#
loop_
_entity_poly.entity_id
_entity_poly.type
_entity_poly.pdbx_seq_one_letter_code
_entity_poly.pdbx_strand_id
1 'polypeptide(L)'
;MALFDLNAIIILVTLFVIYGVFLFFDLFKRNENYGYFAYIVALVPINFLWFLDFDVLGIYLVLFILWCICLLRDLWGVKSEKKEINQIVLFLVLALIIQLILSAILPVTNVALQTNTELFWYFYL
;
A
#
# COMPACT_ATOMS: atom_id res chain seq x y z
N MET A 1 -10.35 21.57 -13.52
CA MET A 1 -8.92 21.25 -13.37
C MET A 1 -8.47 21.86 -12.06
N ALA A 2 -8.71 21.16 -10.95
CA ALA A 2 -8.37 21.69 -9.64
C ALA A 2 -6.85 21.79 -9.55
N LEU A 3 -6.37 23.00 -9.30
CA LEU A 3 -5.03 23.25 -8.81
C LEU A 3 -4.86 22.34 -7.60
N PHE A 4 -4.02 21.30 -7.70
CA PHE A 4 -3.65 20.51 -6.54
C PHE A 4 -3.20 21.49 -5.46
N ASP A 5 -3.92 21.52 -4.33
CA ASP A 5 -3.55 22.38 -3.21
C ASP A 5 -2.11 22.00 -2.82
N LEU A 6 -1.23 23.00 -2.72
CA LEU A 6 0.18 22.80 -2.41
C LEU A 6 0.34 21.93 -1.15
N ASN A 7 -0.58 22.09 -0.20
CA ASN A 7 -0.68 21.29 1.02
C ASN A 7 -0.87 19.79 0.74
N ALA A 8 -1.76 19.43 -0.19
CA ALA A 8 -2.03 18.04 -0.55
C ALA A 8 -0.79 17.37 -1.19
N ILE A 9 -0.05 18.11 -2.02
CA ILE A 9 1.20 17.64 -2.62
C ILE A 9 2.27 17.43 -1.54
N ILE A 10 2.42 18.39 -0.61
CA ILE A 10 3.39 18.28 0.50
C ILE A 10 3.08 17.05 1.36
N ILE A 11 1.80 16.81 1.68
CA ILE A 11 1.37 15.63 2.44
C ILE A 11 1.69 14.35 1.65
N LEU A 12 1.33 14.29 0.37
CA LEU A 12 1.59 13.14 -0.50
C LEU A 12 3.08 12.79 -0.53
N VAL A 13 3.94 13.77 -0.80
CA VAL A 13 5.40 13.59 -0.85
C VAL A 13 5.91 13.10 0.50
N THR A 14 5.40 13.65 1.60
CA THR A 14 5.78 13.23 2.96
C THR A 14 5.40 11.76 3.21
N LEU A 15 4.22 11.32 2.77
CA LEU A 15 3.78 9.92 2.90
C LEU A 15 4.68 8.97 2.08
N PHE A 16 5.09 9.38 0.88
CA PHE A 16 6.05 8.61 0.08
C PHE A 16 7.45 8.58 0.69
N VAL A 17 7.90 9.68 1.31
CA VAL A 17 9.16 9.72 2.05
C VAL A 17 9.11 8.79 3.26
N ILE A 18 8.01 8.79 4.03
CA ILE A 18 7.80 7.85 5.14
C ILE A 18 7.88 6.41 4.63
N TYR A 19 7.16 6.07 3.55
CA TYR A 19 7.26 4.75 2.92
C TYR A 19 8.71 4.42 2.53
N GLY A 20 9.44 5.36 1.92
CA GLY A 20 10.85 5.19 1.58
C GLY A 20 11.71 4.90 2.80
N VAL A 21 11.53 5.63 3.90
CA VAL A 21 12.25 5.40 5.17
C VAL A 21 11.99 4.00 5.70
N PHE A 22 10.74 3.52 5.68
CA PHE A 22 10.41 2.15 6.10
C PHE A 22 11.02 1.10 5.15
N LEU A 23 11.02 1.36 3.84
CA LEU A 23 11.66 0.49 2.86
C LEU A 23 13.18 0.40 3.07
N PHE A 24 13.84 1.52 3.40
CA PHE A 24 15.26 1.56 3.74
C PHE A 24 15.54 0.93 5.12
N PHE A 25 14.65 1.10 6.09
CA PHE A 25 14.78 0.48 7.41
C PHE A 25 14.74 -1.04 7.33
N ASP A 26 13.79 -1.58 6.56
CA ASP A 26 13.74 -3.01 6.21
C ASP A 26 15.04 -3.47 5.53
N LEU A 27 15.66 -2.61 4.70
CA LEU A 27 16.91 -2.88 3.96
C LEU A 27 18.13 -3.06 4.88
N PHE A 28 18.22 -2.28 5.97
CA PHE A 28 19.43 -2.22 6.82
C PHE A 28 19.33 -2.98 8.16
N LYS A 29 18.14 -3.37 8.63
CA LYS A 29 17.95 -4.06 9.92
C LYS A 29 17.35 -5.46 9.79
N ARG A 30 18.05 -6.33 9.04
CA ARG A 30 17.71 -7.71 8.69
C ARG A 30 17.65 -8.73 9.85
N ASN A 31 17.45 -8.30 11.11
CA ASN A 31 17.40 -9.21 12.26
C ASN A 31 16.19 -9.01 13.19
N GLU A 32 15.23 -8.15 12.81
CA GLU A 32 14.00 -7.95 13.59
C GLU A 32 12.76 -8.42 12.81
N ASN A 33 11.81 -9.05 13.51
CA ASN A 33 10.54 -9.58 12.96
C ASN A 33 9.65 -8.51 12.28
N TYR A 34 10.02 -7.22 12.37
CA TYR A 34 9.30 -6.09 11.78
C TYR A 34 9.79 -5.70 10.38
N GLY A 35 10.78 -6.41 9.81
CA GLY A 35 11.41 -6.09 8.52
C GLY A 35 10.54 -6.24 7.26
N TYR A 36 9.23 -6.45 7.41
CA TYR A 36 8.28 -6.57 6.31
C TYR A 36 7.11 -5.57 6.44
N PHE A 37 7.27 -4.53 7.28
CA PHE A 37 6.21 -3.53 7.46
C PHE A 37 6.00 -2.64 6.24
N ALA A 38 6.99 -2.55 5.33
CA ALA A 38 6.87 -1.76 4.11
C ALA A 38 5.65 -2.15 3.25
N TYR A 39 5.20 -3.41 3.26
CA TYR A 39 3.99 -3.82 2.53
C TYR A 39 2.73 -3.10 3.02
N ILE A 40 2.61 -2.92 4.34
CA ILE A 40 1.46 -2.24 4.96
C ILE A 40 1.62 -0.73 4.80
N VAL A 41 2.83 -0.20 5.00
CA VAL A 41 3.09 1.25 4.87
C VAL A 41 2.83 1.75 3.45
N ALA A 42 3.04 0.92 2.41
CA ALA A 42 2.71 1.24 1.03
C ALA A 42 1.21 1.59 0.83
N LEU A 43 0.33 1.06 1.66
CA LEU A 43 -1.11 1.32 1.59
C LEU A 43 -1.43 2.79 1.89
N VAL A 44 -0.67 3.45 2.76
CA VAL A 44 -0.96 4.81 3.24
C VAL A 44 -0.88 5.86 2.10
N PRO A 45 0.24 6.01 1.37
CA PRO A 45 0.31 6.97 0.27
C PRO A 45 -0.66 6.63 -0.87
N ILE A 46 -0.92 5.34 -1.11
CA ILE A 46 -1.82 4.86 -2.17
C ILE A 46 -3.27 5.20 -1.86
N ASN A 47 -3.75 4.94 -0.65
CA ASN A 47 -5.12 5.30 -0.26
C ASN A 47 -5.29 6.83 -0.16
N PHE A 48 -4.22 7.57 0.14
CA PHE A 48 -4.25 9.04 0.05
C PHE A 48 -4.35 9.53 -1.40
N LEU A 49 -3.63 8.91 -2.35
CA LEU A 49 -3.83 9.19 -3.79
C LEU A 49 -5.26 8.90 -4.22
N TRP A 50 -5.83 7.80 -3.75
CA TRP A 50 -7.22 7.48 -4.04
C TRP A 50 -8.17 8.53 -3.47
N PHE A 51 -7.95 8.97 -2.23
CA PHE A 51 -8.71 10.06 -1.62
C PHE A 51 -8.64 11.38 -2.40
N LEU A 52 -7.55 11.64 -3.11
CA LEU A 52 -7.37 12.81 -3.98
C LEU A 52 -8.03 12.67 -5.37
N ASP A 53 -8.89 11.67 -5.56
CA ASP A 53 -9.68 11.45 -6.78
C ASP A 53 -8.83 11.13 -8.02
N PHE A 54 -7.66 10.52 -7.82
CA PHE A 54 -6.87 9.95 -8.91
C PHE A 54 -7.54 8.69 -9.47
N ASP A 55 -7.18 8.32 -10.70
CA ASP A 55 -7.70 7.12 -11.35
C ASP A 55 -7.34 5.85 -10.56
N VAL A 56 -8.37 5.08 -10.19
CA VAL A 56 -8.29 3.88 -9.34
C VAL A 56 -7.36 2.84 -9.96
N LEU A 57 -7.44 2.66 -11.28
CA LEU A 57 -6.60 1.69 -11.99
C LEU A 57 -5.13 2.09 -11.93
N GLY A 58 -4.83 3.37 -12.14
CA GLY A 58 -3.48 3.91 -12.01
C GLY A 58 -2.93 3.76 -10.59
N ILE A 59 -3.73 4.06 -9.56
CA ILE A 59 -3.31 3.95 -8.16
C ILE A 59 -2.99 2.50 -7.78
N TYR A 60 -3.82 1.54 -8.16
CA TYR A 60 -3.57 0.13 -7.86
C TYR A 60 -2.41 -0.44 -8.67
N LEU A 61 -2.17 0.05 -9.88
CA LEU A 61 -0.97 -0.29 -10.63
C LEU A 61 0.29 0.21 -9.90
N VAL A 62 0.28 1.43 -9.35
CA VAL A 62 1.39 1.94 -8.53
C VAL A 62 1.57 1.09 -7.26
N LEU A 63 0.49 0.77 -6.55
CA LEU A 63 0.55 -0.12 -5.37
C LEU A 63 1.19 -1.47 -5.71
N PHE A 64 0.78 -2.07 -6.83
CA PHE A 64 1.33 -3.33 -7.30
C PHE A 64 2.83 -3.22 -7.60
N ILE A 65 3.28 -2.14 -8.25
CA ILE A 65 4.70 -1.88 -8.47
C ILE A 65 5.46 -1.75 -7.15
N LEU A 66 4.94 -0.99 -6.18
CA LEU A 66 5.55 -0.84 -4.85
C LEU A 66 5.71 -2.18 -4.14
N TRP A 67 4.68 -3.02 -4.17
CA TRP A 67 4.75 -4.37 -3.62
C TRP A 67 5.70 -5.30 -4.38
N CYS A 68 5.77 -5.20 -5.71
CA CYS A 68 6.77 -5.92 -6.49
C CYS A 68 8.20 -5.51 -6.09
N ILE A 69 8.45 -4.22 -5.85
CA ILE A 69 9.76 -3.74 -5.36
C ILE A 69 10.07 -4.34 -3.99
N CYS A 70 9.10 -4.35 -3.06
CA CYS A 70 9.26 -5.02 -1.76
C CYS A 70 9.56 -6.52 -1.91
N LEU A 71 8.83 -7.23 -2.76
CA LEU A 71 9.02 -8.68 -2.99
C LEU A 71 10.37 -8.98 -3.62
N LEU A 72 10.78 -8.24 -4.66
CA LEU A 72 12.07 -8.41 -5.31
C LEU A 72 13.22 -8.17 -4.33
N ARG A 73 13.11 -7.12 -3.49
CA ARG A 73 14.05 -6.83 -2.41
C ARG A 73 14.14 -8.02 -1.44
N ASP A 74 12.99 -8.47 -0.95
CA ASP A 74 12.93 -9.52 0.07
C ASP A 74 13.46 -10.85 -0.45
N LEU A 75 13.15 -11.20 -1.69
CA LEU A 75 13.67 -12.41 -2.34
C LEU A 75 15.18 -12.34 -2.59
N TRP A 76 15.73 -11.17 -2.91
CA TRP A 76 17.18 -10.99 -3.06
C TRP A 76 17.90 -11.06 -1.70
N GLY A 77 17.23 -10.58 -0.66
CA GLY A 77 17.71 -10.55 0.71
C GLY A 77 17.38 -11.79 1.53
N VAL A 78 16.93 -12.92 0.99
CA VAL A 78 16.61 -14.13 1.78
C VAL A 78 17.58 -15.26 1.46
N LYS A 79 18.14 -15.90 2.49
CA LYS A 79 19.02 -17.08 2.34
C LYS A 79 18.18 -18.35 2.17
N SER A 80 17.24 -18.39 1.22
CA SER A 80 16.40 -19.57 0.89
C SER A 80 15.82 -20.34 2.10
N GLU A 81 15.71 -19.74 3.28
CA GLU A 81 15.16 -20.37 4.46
C GLU A 81 13.65 -20.28 4.39
N LYS A 82 12.97 -21.44 4.42
CA LYS A 82 11.51 -21.53 4.29
C LYS A 82 10.75 -20.65 5.28
N LYS A 83 11.35 -20.36 6.45
CA LYS A 83 10.76 -19.53 7.50
C LYS A 83 10.67 -18.06 7.10
N GLU A 84 11.71 -17.51 6.45
CA GLU A 84 11.74 -16.11 6.01
C GLU A 84 10.73 -15.87 4.88
N ILE A 85 10.68 -16.79 3.91
CA ILE A 85 9.71 -16.75 2.81
C ILE A 85 8.26 -16.77 3.34
N ASN A 86 7.98 -17.59 4.35
CA ASN A 86 6.64 -17.66 4.93
C ASN A 86 6.23 -16.34 5.60
N GLN A 87 7.18 -15.62 6.23
CA GLN A 87 6.91 -14.32 6.81
C GLN A 87 6.62 -13.26 5.74
N ILE A 88 7.40 -13.23 4.65
CA ILE A 88 7.17 -12.33 3.51
C ILE A 88 5.76 -12.52 2.94
N VAL A 89 5.39 -13.76 2.66
CA VAL A 89 4.05 -14.10 2.15
C VAL A 89 2.97 -13.69 3.15
N LEU A 90 3.19 -13.92 4.45
CA LEU A 90 2.24 -13.54 5.49
C LEU A 90 2.00 -12.03 5.53
N PHE A 91 3.04 -11.20 5.42
CA PHE A 91 2.89 -9.74 5.39
C PHE A 91 2.26 -9.23 4.10
N LEU A 92 2.55 -9.87 2.96
CA LEU A 92 1.88 -9.56 1.69
C LEU A 92 0.38 -9.87 1.75
N VAL A 93 0.01 -11.06 2.26
CA VAL A 93 -1.40 -11.46 2.44
C VAL A 93 -2.10 -10.53 3.43
N LEU A 94 -1.43 -10.14 4.51
CA LEU A 94 -1.98 -9.19 5.47
C LEU A 94 -2.23 -7.82 4.82
N ALA A 95 -1.29 -7.30 4.03
CA ALA A 95 -1.46 -6.05 3.31
C ALA A 95 -2.61 -6.11 2.28
N LEU A 96 -2.78 -7.25 1.60
CA LEU A 96 -3.93 -7.51 0.72
C LEU A 96 -5.25 -7.48 1.47
N ILE A 97 -5.34 -8.14 2.64
CA ILE A 97 -6.54 -8.14 3.48
C ILE A 97 -6.88 -6.73 3.94
N ILE A 98 -5.89 -5.97 4.41
CA ILE A 98 -6.09 -4.57 4.84
C ILE A 98 -6.58 -3.72 3.66
N GLN A 99 -5.98 -3.87 2.47
CA GLN A 99 -6.42 -3.12 1.30
C GLN A 99 -7.85 -3.47 0.89
N LEU A 100 -8.24 -4.74 0.98
CA LEU A 100 -9.62 -5.17 0.69
C LEU A 100 -10.60 -4.50 1.65
N ILE A 101 -10.30 -4.48 2.96
CA ILE A 101 -11.11 -3.78 3.97
C ILE A 101 -11.20 -2.27 3.66
N LEU A 102 -10.08 -1.62 3.35
CA LEU A 102 -10.05 -0.20 3.00
C LEU A 102 -10.86 0.09 1.73
N SER A 103 -10.76 -0.79 0.72
CA SER A 103 -11.51 -0.67 -0.53
C SER A 103 -13.02 -0.83 -0.35
N ALA A 104 -13.46 -1.53 0.69
CA ALA A 104 -14.87 -1.64 1.04
C ALA A 104 -15.39 -0.43 1.83
N ILE A 105 -14.58 0.12 2.75
CA ILE A 105 -15.01 1.19 3.67
C ILE A 105 -14.89 2.58 3.04
N LEU A 106 -13.78 2.88 2.34
CA LEU A 106 -13.51 4.23 1.83
C LEU A 106 -14.58 4.76 0.86
N PRO A 107 -15.07 3.98 -0.12
CA PRO A 107 -16.13 4.43 -1.04
C PRO A 107 -17.47 4.74 -0.36
N VAL A 108 -17.74 4.12 0.79
CA VAL A 108 -18.94 4.41 1.59
C VAL A 108 -18.83 5.78 2.26
N THR A 109 -17.62 6.19 2.62
CA THR A 109 -17.38 7.47 3.31
C THR A 109 -17.30 8.68 2.36
N ASN A 110 -16.92 8.47 1.09
CA ASN A 110 -16.83 9.53 0.10
C ASN A 110 -17.33 9.04 -1.26
N VAL A 111 -18.42 9.64 -1.73
CA VAL A 111 -19.10 9.27 -2.99
C VAL A 111 -18.20 9.46 -4.22
N ALA A 112 -17.24 10.39 -4.18
CA ALA A 112 -16.28 10.59 -5.28
C ALA A 112 -15.43 9.32 -5.54
N LEU A 113 -15.14 8.56 -4.48
CA LEU A 113 -14.34 7.33 -4.54
C LEU A 113 -15.10 6.12 -5.09
N GLN A 114 -16.40 6.27 -5.36
CA GLN A 114 -17.23 5.22 -5.98
C GLN A 114 -17.00 5.14 -7.50
N THR A 115 -16.33 6.12 -8.08
CA THR A 115 -16.03 6.16 -9.52
C THR A 115 -15.16 4.96 -9.91
N ASN A 116 -15.63 4.16 -10.88
CA ASN A 116 -15.01 2.91 -11.33
C ASN A 116 -14.92 1.78 -10.27
N THR A 117 -15.65 1.89 -9.16
CA THR A 117 -15.85 0.76 -8.24
C THR A 117 -17.23 0.16 -8.46
N GLU A 118 -17.30 -1.14 -8.70
CA GLU A 118 -18.56 -1.88 -8.63
C GLU A 118 -18.71 -2.51 -7.25
N LEU A 119 -19.95 -2.54 -6.76
CA LEU A 119 -20.31 -3.25 -5.54
C LEU A 119 -20.09 -4.74 -5.76
N PHE A 120 -18.98 -5.27 -5.24
CA PHE A 120 -18.69 -6.69 -5.25
C PHE A 120 -18.83 -7.25 -3.84
N TRP A 121 -19.79 -8.16 -3.65
CA TRP A 121 -20.16 -8.80 -2.39
C TRP A 121 -20.65 -7.81 -1.32
N TYR A 122 -21.98 -7.74 -1.15
CA TYR A 122 -22.64 -7.05 -0.04
C TYR A 122 -22.07 -7.49 1.31
N PHE A 123 -21.14 -6.71 1.88
CA PHE A 123 -20.99 -6.63 3.33
C PHE A 123 -21.88 -5.46 3.79
N TYR A 124 -23.18 -5.75 3.91
CA TYR A 124 -24.31 -4.88 4.31
C TYR A 124 -24.98 -4.01 3.24
N LEU A 125 -26.17 -4.43 2.77
CA LEU A 125 -27.49 -4.09 3.33
C LEU A 125 -28.50 -5.17 2.92
#